data_AF-A0A3D3A9R4-F1
#
_entry.id   AF-A0A3D3A9R4-F1
#
_cell.length_a   1.000
_cell.length_b   1.000
_cell.length_c   1.000
_cell.angle_alpha   90.00
_cell.angle_beta   90.00
_cell.angle_gamma   90.00
#
_symmetry.space_group_name_H-M   'P 1'
#
loop_
_entity.id
_entity.type
_entity.pdbx_description
1 polymer ?
#
loop_
_entity_poly.entity_id
_entity_poly.type
_entity_poly.pdbx_seq_one_letter_code
_entity_poly.pdbx_strand_id
1 'polypeptide(L)'
;VAYTHPESGARIETNVTGGACKLQWKADWAMRWAALEVDYEMAGKDLSESVKLSSRITKALGHTPPEGFSYELFLDENGEKISKS
;
A
#
# COMPACT_ATOMS: atom_id res chain seq x y z
N VAL A 1 1.94 19.66 1.49
CA VAL A 1 3.09 18.79 1.85
C VAL A 1 4.38 19.50 1.51
N ALA A 2 5.44 19.29 2.30
CA ALA A 2 6.75 19.88 2.04
C ALA A 2 7.86 18.82 2.09
N TYR A 3 8.88 18.94 1.23
CA TYR A 3 10.03 18.05 1.20
C TYR A 3 11.31 18.80 0.79
N THR A 4 12.47 18.24 1.11
CA THR A 4 13.76 18.75 0.65
C THR A 4 14.13 18.07 -0.67
N HIS A 5 14.37 18.86 -1.73
CA HIS A 5 14.73 18.32 -3.03
C HIS A 5 16.11 17.62 -2.94
N PRO A 6 16.22 16.35 -3.36
CA PRO A 6 17.42 15.53 -3.10
C PRO A 6 18.67 16.05 -3.81
N GLU A 7 18.52 16.71 -4.96
CA GLU A 7 19.66 17.19 -5.74
C GLU A 7 20.07 18.64 -5.41
N SER A 8 19.11 19.49 -5.05
CA SER A 8 19.34 20.93 -4.88
C SER A 8 19.34 21.39 -3.43
N GLY A 9 18.87 20.55 -2.50
CA GLY A 9 18.69 20.92 -1.09
C GLY A 9 17.59 21.95 -0.84
N ALA A 10 16.90 22.42 -1.89
CA ALA A 10 15.83 23.40 -1.76
C ALA A 10 14.60 22.79 -1.06
N ARG A 11 13.97 23.56 -0.17
CA ARG A 11 12.69 23.19 0.42
C ARG A 11 11.57 23.49 -0.58
N ILE A 12 10.82 22.45 -0.95
CA ILE A 12 9.66 22.54 -1.85
C ILE A 12 8.40 22.39 -1.02
N GLU A 13 7.37 23.18 -1.31
CA GLU A 13 6.04 23.07 -0.74
C GLU A 13 5.01 22.97 -1.87
N THR A 14 4.05 22.05 -1.71
CA THR A 14 2.97 21.83 -2.68
C THR A 14 1.66 21.48 -1.98
N ASN A 15 0.55 21.67 -2.69
CA ASN A 15 -0.79 21.37 -2.18
C ASN A 15 -1.00 19.86 -2.03
N VAL A 16 -1.91 19.47 -1.13
CA VAL A 16 -2.33 18.07 -0.95
C VAL A 16 -3.49 17.67 -1.86
N THR A 17 -4.13 18.66 -2.49
CA THR A 17 -5.29 18.50 -3.37
C THR A 17 -4.91 18.69 -4.84
N GLY A 18 -5.85 18.46 -5.75
CA GLY A 18 -5.67 18.73 -7.18
C GLY A 18 -4.66 17.79 -7.87
N GLY A 19 -4.35 16.64 -7.27
CA GLY A 19 -3.39 15.68 -7.83
C GLY A 19 -1.91 16.11 -7.68
N ALA A 20 -1.62 17.11 -6.84
CA ALA A 20 -0.26 17.65 -6.68
C ALA A 20 0.67 16.78 -5.81
N CYS A 21 0.16 15.72 -5.19
CA CYS A 21 0.98 14.73 -4.48
C CYS A 21 0.33 13.33 -4.50
N LYS A 22 1.16 12.29 -4.36
CA LYS A 22 0.71 10.90 -4.23
C LYS A 22 1.16 10.30 -2.89
N LEU A 23 0.27 9.55 -2.26
CA LEU A 23 0.58 8.77 -1.07
C LEU A 23 1.57 7.64 -1.38
N GLN A 24 2.45 7.33 -0.42
CA GLN A 24 3.25 6.11 -0.50
C GLN A 24 2.34 4.88 -0.49
N TRP A 25 2.71 3.86 -1.26
CA TRP A 25 1.79 2.82 -1.71
C TRP A 25 1.04 2.06 -0.59
N LYS A 26 1.64 1.84 0.59
CA LYS A 26 0.93 1.19 1.72
C LYS A 26 -0.15 2.09 2.33
N ALA A 27 0.12 3.38 2.41
CA ALA A 27 -0.87 4.37 2.84
C ALA A 27 -1.93 4.60 1.76
N ASP A 28 -1.53 4.62 0.48
CA ASP A 28 -2.41 4.68 -0.68
C ASP A 28 -3.39 3.50 -0.70
N TRP A 29 -2.90 2.30 -0.39
CA TRP A 29 -3.71 1.08 -0.32
C TRP A 29 -4.74 1.14 0.82
N ALA A 30 -4.32 1.54 2.03
CA ALA A 30 -5.23 1.73 3.16
C ALA A 30 -6.30 2.81 2.88
N MET A 31 -5.90 3.92 2.25
CA MET A 31 -6.84 4.97 1.86
C MET A 31 -7.84 4.49 0.82
N ARG A 32 -7.44 3.60 -0.09
CA ARG A 32 -8.36 2.97 -1.05
C ARG A 32 -9.41 2.12 -0.32
N TRP A 33 -9.00 1.31 0.65
CA TRP A 33 -9.94 0.53 1.46
C TRP A 33 -10.95 1.42 2.18
N ALA A 34 -10.46 2.48 2.83
CA ALA A 34 -11.31 3.42 3.56
C ALA A 34 -12.26 4.20 2.62
N ALA A 35 -11.75 4.74 1.51
CA ALA A 35 -12.51 5.60 0.61
C ALA A 35 -13.55 4.84 -0.23
N LEU A 36 -13.28 3.57 -0.56
CA LEU A 36 -14.19 2.75 -1.36
C LEU A 36 -15.00 1.76 -0.52
N GLU A 37 -14.86 1.80 0.81
CA GLU A 37 -15.55 0.89 1.73
C GLU A 37 -15.39 -0.58 1.33
N VAL A 38 -14.15 -0.99 1.03
CA VAL A 38 -13.87 -2.34 0.55
C VAL A 38 -14.13 -3.36 1.67
N ASP A 39 -15.07 -4.28 1.44
CA ASP A 39 -15.42 -5.33 2.41
C ASP A 39 -14.46 -6.53 2.37
N TYR A 40 -13.94 -6.86 1.18
CA TYR A 40 -13.09 -8.04 0.96
C TYR A 40 -12.01 -7.78 -0.10
N GLU A 41 -10.75 -8.13 0.20
CA GLU A 41 -9.67 -8.13 -0.79
C GLU A 41 -8.61 -9.22 -0.48
N MET A 42 -8.25 -10.00 -1.49
CA MET A 42 -7.20 -11.02 -1.39
C MET A 42 -5.83 -10.44 -1.75
N ALA A 43 -4.77 -10.96 -1.14
CA ALA A 43 -3.40 -10.55 -1.43
C ALA A 43 -2.46 -11.76 -1.47
N GLY A 44 -1.37 -11.65 -2.22
CA GLY A 44 -0.32 -12.68 -2.19
C GLY A 44 0.39 -12.71 -0.85
N LYS A 45 0.84 -13.89 -0.44
CA LYS A 45 1.60 -14.08 0.82
C LYS A 45 2.86 -13.20 0.90
N ASP A 46 3.45 -12.85 -0.23
CA ASP A 46 4.56 -11.91 -0.34
C ASP A 46 4.19 -10.48 0.13
N LEU A 47 2.91 -10.12 0.14
CA LEU A 47 2.40 -8.84 0.62
C LEU A 47 1.95 -8.85 2.09
N SER A 48 2.17 -9.93 2.84
CA SER A 48 1.66 -10.08 4.22
C SER A 48 2.00 -8.91 5.15
N GLU A 49 3.25 -8.43 5.14
CA GLU A 49 3.66 -7.28 5.96
C GLU A 49 3.02 -5.96 5.51
N SER A 50 2.68 -5.87 4.23
CA SER A 50 2.03 -4.71 3.65
C SER A 50 0.54 -4.69 3.99
N VAL A 51 -0.12 -5.84 4.00
CA VAL A 51 -1.49 -5.99 4.53
C VAL A 51 -1.52 -5.54 5.98
N LYS A 52 -0.64 -6.08 6.85
CA LYS A 52 -0.57 -5.72 8.28
C LYS A 52 -0.44 -4.21 8.50
N LEU A 53 0.46 -3.54 7.77
CA LEU A 53 0.64 -2.09 7.92
C LEU A 53 -0.58 -1.31 7.41
N SER A 54 -1.11 -1.67 6.23
CA SER A 54 -2.26 -0.99 5.63
C SER A 54 -3.51 -1.15 6.50
N SER A 55 -3.71 -2.31 7.14
CA SER A 55 -4.82 -2.54 8.07
C SER A 55 -4.69 -1.66 9.32
N ARG A 56 -3.48 -1.44 9.84
CA ARG A 56 -3.24 -0.52 10.96
C ARG A 56 -3.55 0.93 10.57
N ILE A 57 -3.17 1.35 9.37
CA ILE A 57 -3.48 2.70 8.86
C ILE A 57 -4.99 2.86 8.71
N THR A 58 -5.69 1.88 8.13
CA THR A 58 -7.15 1.91 7.94
C THR A 58 -7.88 2.06 9.28
N LYS A 59 -7.46 1.30 10.30
CA LYS A 59 -7.98 1.45 11.67
C LYS A 59 -7.70 2.83 12.27
N ALA A 60 -6.51 3.38 12.04
CA ALA A 60 -6.15 4.72 12.51
C ALA A 60 -6.98 5.83 11.84
N LEU A 61 -7.51 5.58 10.64
CA LEU A 61 -8.45 6.45 9.94
C LEU A 61 -9.90 6.29 10.42
N GLY A 62 -10.19 5.36 11.33
CA GLY A 62 -11.54 5.10 11.83
C GLY A 62 -12.38 4.16 10.96
N HIS A 63 -11.76 3.48 9.99
CA HIS A 63 -12.42 2.49 9.13
C HIS A 63 -12.07 1.06 9.52
N THR A 64 -12.92 0.12 9.12
CA THR A 64 -12.66 -1.32 9.25
C THR A 64 -11.85 -1.78 8.03
N PRO A 65 -10.66 -2.39 8.20
CA PRO A 65 -9.97 -2.98 7.06
C PRO A 65 -10.78 -4.17 6.51
N PRO A 66 -10.66 -4.47 5.20
CA PRO A 66 -11.38 -5.57 4.58
C PRO A 66 -11.03 -6.90 5.21
N GLU A 67 -11.97 -7.84 5.15
CA GLU A 67 -11.66 -9.25 5.27
C GLU A 67 -10.73 -9.68 4.12
N GLY A 68 -9.87 -10.65 4.36
CA GLY A 68 -8.86 -11.00 3.37
C GLY A 68 -8.41 -12.44 3.43
N PHE A 69 -7.83 -12.88 2.32
CA PHE A 69 -7.18 -14.17 2.20
C PHE A 69 -5.80 -14.00 1.58
N SER A 70 -4.80 -14.63 2.22
CA SER A 70 -3.44 -14.69 1.70
C SER A 70 -3.27 -15.94 0.83
N TYR A 71 -3.23 -15.77 -0.49
CA TYR A 71 -2.91 -16.91 -1.37
C TYR A 71 -1.40 -17.21 -1.34
N GLU A 72 -1.06 -18.50 -1.45
CA GLU A 72 0.32 -18.97 -1.41
C GLU A 72 1.12 -18.59 -2.66
N LEU A 73 2.43 -18.82 -2.58
CA LEU A 73 3.32 -18.56 -3.70
C LEU A 73 3.04 -19.49 -4.87
N PHE A 74 3.10 -18.95 -6.09
CA PHE A 74 3.17 -19.76 -7.29
C PHE A 74 4.59 -20.33 -7.42
N LEU A 75 4.66 -21.65 -7.58
CA LEU A 75 5.91 -22.39 -7.65
C LEU A 75 6.15 -22.92 -9.07
N ASP A 76 7.42 -23.04 -9.46
CA ASP A 76 7.83 -23.71 -10.68
C ASP A 76 7.81 -25.24 -10.54
N GLU A 77 8.26 -25.95 -11.58
CA GLU A 77 8.33 -27.42 -11.58
C GLU A 77 9.29 -28.01 -10.51
N ASN A 78 10.23 -27.20 -10.02
CA ASN A 78 11.19 -27.58 -8.99
C ASN A 78 10.71 -27.21 -7.58
N GLY A 79 9.52 -26.60 -7.45
CA GLY A 79 8.99 -26.11 -6.19
C GLY A 79 9.58 -24.77 -5.73
N GLU A 80 10.27 -24.05 -6.61
CA GLU A 80 10.86 -22.75 -6.33
C GLU A 80 9.86 -21.63 -6.62
N LYS A 81 9.95 -20.53 -5.86
CA LYS A 81 9.12 -19.36 -6.11
C LYS A 81 9.41 -18.83 -7.52
N ILE A 82 8.37 -18.74 -8.35
CA ILE A 82 8.47 -18.07 -9.65
C ILE A 82 8.90 -16.61 -9.41
N SER A 83 10.05 -16.24 -9.96
CA SER A 83 10.55 -14.87 -9.98
C SER A 83 10.79 -14.43 -11.42
N LYS A 84 10.75 -13.12 -11.70
CA LYS A 84 11.21 -12.61 -12.99
C LYS A 84 12.72 -12.86 -13.07
N SER A 85 13.12 -13.71 -14.00
CA SER A 85 14.51 -13.82 -14.49
C SER A 85 14.96 -12.52 -15.12
#